data_AF-A0A9E2TK03-F1
#
_entry.id   AF-A0A9E2TK03-F1
#
_cell.length_a   1.000
_cell.length_b   1.000
_cell.length_c   1.000
_cell.angle_alpha   90.00
_cell.angle_beta   90.00
_cell.angle_gamma   90.00
#
_symmetry.space_group_name_H-M   'P 1'
#
loop_
_entity.id
_entity.type
_entity.pdbx_description
1 polymer ?
#
loop_
_entity_poly.entity_id
_entity_poly.type
_entity_poly.pdbx_seq_one_letter_code
_entity_poly.pdbx_strand_id
1 'polypeptide(L)' 'MKMTRLNIQIPSLLKAKLDALRAEGITAAGLIRHLLTQHFNQAQKSQKGR' A
#
# COMPACT_ATOMS: atom_id res chain seq x y z
N MET A 1 4.36 6.04 -15.36
CA MET A 1 3.30 6.55 -14.47
C MET A 1 3.82 7.74 -13.70
N LYS A 2 3.01 8.79 -13.51
CA LYS A 2 3.36 9.94 -12.64
C LYS A 2 3.07 9.55 -11.18
N MET A 3 4.09 9.56 -10.33
CA MET A 3 3.96 9.21 -8.90
C MET A 3 3.70 10.46 -8.07
N THR A 4 2.64 10.44 -7.24
CA THR A 4 2.34 11.52 -6.29
C THR A 4 2.82 11.13 -4.90
N ARG A 5 3.44 12.07 -4.18
CA ARG A 5 3.91 11.87 -2.80
C ARG A 5 2.74 11.96 -1.84
N LEU A 6 2.65 10.99 -0.92
CA LEU A 6 1.69 10.99 0.18
C LEU A 6 2.47 11.10 1.50
N ASN A 7 2.19 12.13 2.30
CA ASN A 7 2.74 12.27 3.65
C ASN A 7 1.63 11.93 4.65
N ILE A 8 1.80 10.87 5.42
CA ILE A 8 0.82 10.40 6.42
C ILE A 8 1.49 10.17 7.77
N GLN A 9 0.68 10.26 8.83
CA GLN A 9 1.06 9.80 10.16
C GLN A 9 0.48 8.40 10.38
N ILE A 10 1.27 7.52 10.98
CA ILE A 10 0.85 6.17 11.36
C ILE A 10 1.35 5.87 12.78
N PRO A 11 0.69 4.97 13.52
CA PRO A 11 1.19 4.50 14.81
C PRO A 11 2.63 3.99 14.72
N SER A 12 3.42 4.26 15.75
CA SER A 12 4.83 3.85 15.83
C SER A 12 5.01 2.34 15.66
N LEU A 13 4.08 1.54 16.22
CA LEU A 13 4.07 0.08 16.09
C LEU A 13 3.90 -0.37 14.62
N LEU A 14 3.06 0.32 13.84
CA LEU A 14 2.89 0.02 12.42
C LEU A 14 4.14 0.38 11.63
N LYS A 15 4.78 1.51 11.96
CA LYS A 15 6.06 1.88 11.37
C LYS A 15 7.14 0.83 11.64
N ALA A 16 7.22 0.32 12.87
CA ALA A 16 8.19 -0.73 13.23
C ALA A 16 8.00 -2.01 12.39
N LYS A 17 6.75 -2.42 12.16
CA LYS A 17 6.44 -3.56 11.27
C LYS A 17 6.86 -3.30 9.82
N LEU A 18 6.63 -2.09 9.31
CA LEU A 18 7.07 -1.69 7.97
C LEU A 18 8.60 -1.66 7.83
N ASP A 19 9.30 -1.22 8.86
CA ASP A 19 10.77 -1.19 8.87
C ASP A 19 11.36 -2.61 8.98
N ALA A 20 10.72 -3.54 9.70
CA ALA A 20 11.14 -4.94 9.73
C ALA A 20 11.10 -5.60 8.35
N LEU A 21 10.04 -5.33 7.57
CA LEU A 21 9.89 -5.85 6.19
C LEU A 21 10.97 -5.33 5.23
N ARG A 22 11.67 -4.23 5.55
CA ARG A 22 12.81 -3.80 4.74
C ARG A 22 13.96 -4.80 4.75
N ALA A 23 14.14 -5.57 5.83
CA ALA A 23 15.16 -6.61 5.89
C ALA A 23 14.94 -7.69 4.82
N GLU A 24 13.70 -7.86 4.38
CA GLU A 24 13.27 -8.80 3.33
C GLU A 24 13.26 -8.15 1.93
N GLY A 25 13.76 -6.93 1.79
CA GLY A 25 13.75 -6.17 0.53
C GLY A 25 12.41 -5.52 0.20
N ILE A 26 11.42 -5.56 1.09
CA ILE A 26 10.11 -4.96 0.88
C ILE A 26 10.13 -3.50 1.36
N THR A 27 9.86 -2.57 0.46
CA THR A 27 9.74 -1.15 0.82
C THR A 27 8.31 -0.82 1.26
N ALA A 28 8.16 0.05 2.27
CA ALA A 28 6.85 0.54 2.70
C ALA A 28 6.04 1.12 1.53
N ALA A 29 6.67 1.89 0.65
CA ALA A 29 6.02 2.44 -0.53
C ALA A 29 5.58 1.36 -1.53
N GLY A 30 6.35 0.28 -1.69
CA GLY A 30 6.00 -0.88 -2.51
C GLY A 30 4.80 -1.64 -1.97
N LEU A 31 4.83 -1.96 -0.66
CA LEU A 31 3.73 -2.62 0.01
C LEU A 31 2.45 -1.79 -0.06
N ILE A 32 2.50 -0.50 0.29
CA ILE A 32 1.35 0.40 0.25
C ILE A 32 0.78 0.48 -1.17
N ARG A 33 1.64 0.62 -2.20
CA ARG A 33 1.17 0.60 -3.60
C ARG A 33 0.48 -0.72 -3.95
N HIS A 34 1.05 -1.86 -3.56
CA HIS A 34 0.47 -3.17 -3.83
C HIS A 34 -0.92 -3.30 -3.20
N LEU A 35 -1.05 -2.98 -1.92
CA LEU A 35 -2.31 -3.04 -1.17
C LEU A 35 -3.37 -2.10 -1.74
N LEU A 36 -3.01 -0.84 -2.04
CA LEU A 36 -3.94 0.12 -2.65
C LEU A 36 -4.40 -0.36 -4.03
N THR A 37 -3.47 -0.86 -4.85
CA THR A 37 -3.79 -1.40 -6.18
C THR A 37 -4.75 -2.58 -6.07
N GLN A 38 -4.50 -3.52 -5.16
CA GLN A 38 -5.40 -4.65 -4.92
C GLN A 38 -6.79 -4.19 -4.46
N HIS A 39 -6.85 -3.27 -3.49
CA HIS A 39 -8.10 -2.77 -2.93
C HIS A 39 -9.00 -2.13 -4.00
N PHE A 40 -8.44 -1.22 -4.80
CA PHE A 40 -9.22 -0.54 -5.84
C PHE A 40 -9.49 -1.42 -7.07
N ASN A 41 -8.58 -2.32 -7.44
CA ASN A 41 -8.84 -3.25 -8.54
C ASN A 41 -9.91 -4.30 -8.19
N GLN A 42 -9.99 -4.72 -6.93
CA GLN A 42 -11.07 -5.60 -6.46
C GLN A 42 -12.41 -4.86 -6.45
N ALA A 43 -12.45 -3.60 -6.00
CA ALA A 43 -13.66 -2.78 -6.02
C ALA A 43 -14.22 -2.53 -7.44
N GLN A 44 -13.35 -2.44 -8.44
CA GLN A 44 -13.77 -2.29 -9.85
C GLN A 44 -14.41 -3.56 -10.43
N LYS A 45 -14.02 -4.76 -9.96
CA LYS A 45 -14.59 -6.02 -10.45
C LYS A 45 -16.03 -6.24 -9.99
N SER A 46 -16.40 -5.73 -8.82
CA SER A 46 -17.76 -5.85 -8.27
C SER A 46 -18.76 -4.84 -8.85
N GLN A 47 -18.32 -3.76 -9.49
CA GLN A 47 -19.21 -2.76 -10.11
C GLN A 47 -19.56 -3.03 -11.58
N LYS A 48 -18.78 -3.84 -12.32
CA LYS A 48 -18.98 -4.06 -13.77
C LYS A 48 -19.87 -5.26 -14.12
N GLY A 49 -20.65 -5.77 -13.16
CA GLY A 49 -21.52 -6.94 -13.31
C GLY A 49 -22.99 -6.71 -12.94
N ARG A 50 -23.44 -5.46 -12.88
CA ARG A 50 -24.86 -5.09 -12.67
C ARG A 50 -25.37 -4.27 -13.84
#